data_AF-I2MZV5-F1
#
_entry.id   AF-I2MZV5-F1
#
_cell.length_a   1.000
_cell.length_b   1.000
_cell.length_c   1.000
_cell.angle_alpha   90.00
_cell.angle_beta   90.00
_cell.angle_gamma   90.00
#
_symmetry.space_group_name_H-M   'P 1'
#
loop_
_entity.id
_entity.type
_entity.pdbx_description
1 polymer ?
#
loop_
_entity_poly.entity_id
_entity_poly.type
_entity_poly.pdbx_seq_one_letter_code
_entity_poly.pdbx_strand_id
1 'polypeptide(L)'
;MACGDLDACALLLGHPDPRVRENALVEFQRRGAAAVAYSERLTLLLGDADPGVRRRAVLAFQGIGCGAVPVLRRVRRASAGGPWVRAGALEALAEIGGPGALDPADLAAVRRLRRIKLRTEVPEPFALCGFWYALPTLDQSAVLDAFGLGDAEPVTLRTGAAAWSRDRHSRTRDAECPSSARVFVSPGLDGWTLVFGHSSDDRRHIRWDAGCGAGCGPVREIVRARCSALGERFGAAQWYGESCGGAWTAWCIAQGAEVVRYYDVFDAVRGADQGPAHGAEYGYRPAHEPPGRGELRGRTCRATVVAARLSVDPSSLGARTTVTGSGVLALTPYGRRYGHPPGALPV
;
A
#
# COMPACT_ATOMS: atom_id res chain seq x y z
N MET A 1 31.75 -1.79 -8.18
CA MET A 1 32.27 -2.20 -9.50
C MET A 1 31.07 -2.37 -10.41
N ALA A 2 30.88 -1.48 -11.39
CA ALA A 2 29.86 -1.70 -12.42
C ALA A 2 30.45 -2.67 -13.44
N CYS A 3 29.85 -3.84 -13.59
CA CYS A 3 30.28 -4.80 -14.59
C CYS A 3 29.66 -4.38 -15.93
N GLY A 4 30.49 -4.08 -16.93
CA GLY A 4 30.06 -3.48 -18.19
C GLY A 4 29.14 -4.37 -19.03
N ASP A 5 29.20 -5.69 -18.83
CA ASP A 5 28.50 -6.71 -19.60
C ASP A 5 27.79 -7.76 -18.70
N LEU A 6 26.64 -8.26 -19.15
CA LEU A 6 25.82 -9.26 -18.44
C LEU A 6 26.52 -10.63 -18.36
N ASP A 7 27.32 -11.00 -19.36
CA ASP A 7 28.09 -12.25 -19.33
C ASP A 7 29.15 -12.22 -18.21
N ALA A 8 29.85 -11.10 -18.07
CA ALA A 8 30.78 -10.90 -16.98
C ALA A 8 30.07 -10.84 -15.61
N CYS A 9 28.85 -10.27 -15.54
CA CYS A 9 28.02 -10.34 -14.32
C CYS A 9 27.65 -11.77 -13.97
N ALA A 10 27.34 -12.59 -14.98
CA ALA A 10 26.91 -13.97 -14.80
C ALA A 10 27.99 -14.80 -14.11
N LEU A 11 29.26 -14.58 -14.46
CA LEU A 11 30.41 -15.22 -13.80
C LEU A 11 30.46 -14.91 -12.30
N LEU A 12 30.14 -13.67 -11.91
CA LEU A 12 30.16 -13.23 -10.51
C LEU A 12 29.06 -13.83 -9.64
N LEU A 13 28.03 -14.45 -10.22
CA LEU A 13 26.97 -15.13 -9.48
C LEU A 13 27.47 -16.34 -8.66
N GLY A 14 28.63 -16.90 -9.01
CA GLY A 14 29.26 -18.00 -8.26
C GLY A 14 30.31 -17.56 -7.24
N HIS A 15 30.50 -16.25 -7.05
CA HIS A 15 31.57 -15.73 -6.20
C HIS A 15 31.36 -16.10 -4.72
N PRO A 16 32.41 -16.44 -3.95
CA PRO A 16 32.28 -16.82 -2.53
C PRO A 16 31.71 -15.71 -1.65
N ASP A 17 32.09 -14.45 -1.90
CA ASP A 17 31.55 -13.29 -1.18
C ASP A 17 30.10 -12.98 -1.60
N PRO A 18 29.12 -13.04 -0.68
CA PRO A 18 27.72 -12.73 -0.97
C PRO A 18 27.49 -11.31 -1.49
N ARG A 19 28.31 -10.32 -1.08
CA ARG A 19 28.19 -8.93 -1.56
C ARG A 19 28.50 -8.83 -3.05
N VAL A 20 29.42 -9.64 -3.56
CA VAL A 20 29.76 -9.68 -4.99
C VAL A 20 28.60 -10.30 -5.78
N ARG A 21 28.01 -11.39 -5.27
CA ARG A 21 26.81 -12.00 -5.88
C ARG A 21 25.63 -11.02 -5.90
N GLU A 22 25.40 -10.32 -4.79
CA GLU A 22 24.35 -9.31 -4.69
C GLU A 22 24.56 -8.18 -5.70
N ASN A 23 25.78 -7.65 -5.80
CA ASN A 23 26.12 -6.60 -6.75
C ASN A 23 25.90 -7.04 -8.20
N ALA A 24 26.24 -8.28 -8.55
CA ALA A 24 25.98 -8.83 -9.88
C ALA A 24 24.47 -8.86 -10.19
N LEU A 25 23.64 -9.28 -9.23
CA LEU A 25 22.18 -9.30 -9.36
C LEU A 25 21.57 -7.91 -9.58
N VAL A 26 22.20 -6.84 -9.08
CA VAL A 26 21.77 -5.45 -9.35
C VAL A 26 21.82 -5.12 -10.83
N GLU A 27 22.85 -5.58 -11.54
CA GLU A 27 22.98 -5.31 -12.98
C GLU A 27 21.89 -6.04 -13.78
N PHE A 28 21.55 -7.28 -13.42
CA PHE A 28 20.43 -7.99 -14.04
C PHE A 28 19.10 -7.26 -13.81
N GLN A 29 18.84 -6.79 -12.58
CA GLN A 29 17.67 -5.97 -12.28
C GLN A 29 17.61 -4.70 -13.16
N ARG A 30 18.73 -3.97 -13.26
CA ARG A 30 18.82 -2.70 -13.99
C ARG A 30 18.62 -2.87 -15.49
N ARG A 31 19.09 -3.99 -16.05
CA ARG A 31 18.96 -4.35 -17.47
C ARG A 31 17.55 -4.84 -17.82
N GLY A 32 16.80 -5.31 -16.82
CA GLY A 32 15.39 -5.67 -16.94
C GLY A 32 15.15 -6.76 -17.98
N ALA A 33 14.24 -6.54 -18.93
CA ALA A 33 13.88 -7.51 -19.96
C ALA A 33 15.09 -8.03 -20.79
N ALA A 34 16.16 -7.25 -20.94
CA ALA A 34 17.37 -7.69 -21.63
C ALA A 34 18.10 -8.85 -20.90
N ALA A 35 17.83 -9.04 -19.60
CA ALA A 35 18.40 -10.10 -18.80
C ALA A 35 17.57 -11.42 -18.82
N VAL A 36 16.46 -11.50 -19.57
CA VAL A 36 15.60 -12.71 -19.63
C VAL A 36 16.40 -13.98 -19.96
N ALA A 37 17.39 -13.90 -20.86
CA ALA A 37 18.20 -15.05 -21.27
C ALA A 37 18.99 -15.69 -20.10
N TYR A 38 19.24 -14.94 -19.02
CA TYR A 38 19.98 -15.42 -17.85
C TYR A 38 19.10 -16.01 -16.76
N SER A 39 17.77 -16.03 -16.96
CA SER A 39 16.81 -16.38 -15.92
C SER A 39 17.08 -17.77 -15.33
N GLU A 40 17.39 -18.79 -16.13
CA GLU A 40 17.71 -20.14 -15.64
C GLU A 40 18.90 -20.11 -14.65
N ARG A 41 19.97 -19.35 -14.94
CA ARG A 41 21.13 -19.21 -14.05
C ARG A 41 20.80 -18.47 -12.76
N LEU A 42 19.93 -17.48 -12.84
CA LEU A 42 19.50 -16.66 -11.69
C LEU A 42 18.63 -17.46 -10.70
N THR A 43 17.96 -18.54 -11.14
CA THR A 43 17.07 -19.32 -10.26
C THR A 43 17.79 -19.92 -9.05
N LEU A 44 19.07 -20.28 -9.19
CA LEU A 44 19.87 -20.86 -8.11
C LEU A 44 20.04 -19.89 -6.92
N LEU A 45 20.10 -18.59 -7.21
CA LEU A 45 20.30 -17.55 -6.21
C LEU A 45 19.05 -17.29 -5.37
N LEU A 46 17.88 -17.80 -5.79
CA LEU A 46 16.65 -17.79 -4.98
C LEU A 46 16.79 -18.65 -3.72
N GLY A 47 17.68 -19.64 -3.74
CA GLY A 47 17.99 -20.50 -2.60
C GLY A 47 19.37 -20.25 -1.99
N ASP A 48 20.00 -19.11 -2.29
CA ASP A 48 21.31 -18.77 -1.75
C ASP A 48 21.34 -18.82 -0.22
N ALA A 49 22.46 -19.22 0.37
CA ALA A 49 22.63 -19.27 1.82
C ALA A 49 22.45 -17.87 2.45
N ASP A 50 22.91 -16.84 1.76
CA ASP A 50 22.81 -15.45 2.21
C ASP A 50 21.39 -14.87 1.94
N PRO A 51 20.67 -14.40 2.98
CA PRO A 51 19.36 -13.79 2.82
C PRO A 51 19.33 -12.53 1.94
N GLY A 52 20.40 -11.74 1.94
CA GLY A 52 20.53 -10.55 1.10
C GLY A 52 20.57 -10.90 -0.38
N VAL A 53 21.35 -11.93 -0.74
CA VAL A 53 21.42 -12.47 -2.10
C VAL A 53 20.06 -13.01 -2.55
N ARG A 54 19.36 -13.79 -1.71
CA ARG A 54 18.01 -14.28 -2.04
C ARG A 54 17.03 -13.16 -2.35
N ARG A 55 16.97 -12.15 -1.47
CA ARG A 55 16.11 -10.97 -1.66
C ARG A 55 16.46 -10.24 -2.95
N ARG A 56 17.76 -10.08 -3.24
CA ARG A 56 18.20 -9.42 -4.46
C ARG A 56 17.88 -10.23 -5.71
N ALA A 57 17.91 -11.56 -5.64
CA ALA A 57 17.54 -12.42 -6.77
C ALA A 57 16.05 -12.23 -7.13
N VAL A 58 15.17 -12.15 -6.12
CA VAL A 58 13.75 -11.81 -6.31
C VAL A 58 13.59 -10.45 -6.99
N LEU A 59 14.33 -9.42 -6.54
CA LEU A 59 14.32 -8.08 -7.17
C LEU A 59 14.86 -8.09 -8.61
N ALA A 60 15.85 -8.92 -8.90
CA ALA A 60 16.36 -9.10 -10.26
C ALA A 60 15.28 -9.70 -11.18
N PHE A 61 14.57 -10.74 -10.72
CA PHE A 61 13.43 -11.29 -11.44
C PHE A 61 12.28 -10.29 -11.60
N GLN A 62 12.00 -9.48 -10.58
CA GLN A 62 11.03 -8.39 -10.69
C GLN A 62 11.42 -7.39 -11.79
N GLY A 63 12.71 -7.03 -11.89
CA GLY A 63 13.22 -6.18 -12.97
C GLY A 63 13.12 -6.83 -14.35
N ILE A 64 13.39 -8.13 -14.46
CA ILE A 64 13.24 -8.91 -15.70
C ILE A 64 11.78 -8.96 -16.17
N GLY A 65 10.83 -9.06 -15.23
CA GLY A 65 9.41 -8.99 -15.49
C GLY A 65 8.81 -10.29 -16.05
N CYS A 66 7.74 -10.16 -16.84
CA CYS A 66 6.90 -11.29 -17.26
C CYS A 66 7.64 -12.38 -18.06
N GLY A 67 8.75 -12.04 -18.73
CA GLY A 67 9.60 -13.00 -19.44
C GLY A 67 10.19 -14.10 -18.56
N ALA A 68 10.32 -13.85 -17.24
CA ALA A 68 10.82 -14.84 -16.29
C ALA A 68 9.73 -15.78 -15.73
N VAL A 69 8.44 -15.50 -15.95
CA VAL A 69 7.34 -16.29 -15.36
C VAL A 69 7.39 -17.77 -15.75
N PRO A 70 7.65 -18.16 -17.02
CA PRO A 70 7.70 -19.58 -17.40
C PRO A 70 8.75 -20.38 -16.63
N VAL A 71 9.97 -19.84 -16.47
CA VAL A 71 11.05 -20.52 -15.73
C VAL A 71 10.77 -20.56 -14.23
N LEU A 72 10.26 -19.48 -13.64
CA LEU A 72 9.91 -19.44 -12.22
C LEU A 72 8.80 -20.46 -11.88
N ARG A 73 7.79 -20.62 -12.74
CA ARG A 73 6.76 -21.67 -12.58
C ARG A 73 7.36 -23.07 -12.66
N ARG A 74 8.28 -23.32 -13.60
CA ARG A 74 8.99 -24.61 -13.71
C ARG A 74 9.73 -24.93 -12.42
N VAL A 75 10.52 -23.97 -11.92
CA VAL A 75 11.30 -24.11 -10.69
C VAL A 75 10.41 -24.28 -9.47
N ARG A 76 9.30 -23.54 -9.37
CA ARG A 76 8.33 -23.67 -8.28
C ARG A 76 7.73 -25.06 -8.17
N ARG A 77 7.48 -25.72 -9.32
CA ARG A 77 6.93 -27.08 -9.42
C ARG A 77 7.97 -28.17 -9.22
N ALA A 78 9.24 -27.90 -9.55
CA ALA A 78 10.32 -28.87 -9.42
C ALA A 78 10.65 -29.14 -7.95
N SER A 79 10.58 -30.40 -7.53
CA SER A 79 10.93 -30.81 -6.16
C SER A 79 12.43 -30.80 -5.91
N ALA A 80 13.24 -30.98 -6.96
CA ALA A 80 14.70 -31.11 -6.88
C ALA A 80 15.45 -29.80 -6.52
N GLY A 81 14.81 -28.64 -6.67
CA GLY A 81 15.45 -27.33 -6.40
C GLY A 81 15.59 -26.98 -4.91
N GLY A 82 15.04 -27.78 -4.00
CA GLY A 82 15.05 -27.49 -2.56
C GLY A 82 14.01 -26.46 -2.13
N PRO A 83 13.65 -26.40 -0.83
CA PRO A 83 12.54 -25.60 -0.33
C PRO A 83 12.74 -24.09 -0.50
N TRP A 84 13.97 -23.59 -0.32
CA TRP A 84 14.29 -22.17 -0.40
C TRP A 84 14.17 -21.61 -1.81
N VAL A 85 14.68 -22.33 -2.82
CA VAL A 85 14.55 -21.93 -4.23
C VAL A 85 13.08 -21.86 -4.62
N ARG A 86 12.26 -22.85 -4.23
CA ARG A 86 10.81 -22.83 -4.52
C ARG A 86 10.09 -21.68 -3.82
N ALA A 87 10.47 -21.36 -2.58
CA ALA A 87 9.91 -20.23 -1.85
C ALA A 87 10.28 -18.90 -2.54
N GLY A 88 11.54 -18.72 -2.92
CA GLY A 88 11.97 -17.53 -3.67
C GLY A 88 11.32 -17.44 -5.06
N ALA A 89 11.07 -18.57 -5.72
CA ALA A 89 10.35 -18.59 -7.00
C ALA A 89 8.88 -18.17 -6.82
N LEU A 90 8.21 -18.62 -5.75
CA LEU A 90 6.86 -18.19 -5.40
C LEU A 90 6.81 -16.68 -5.12
N GLU A 91 7.77 -16.17 -4.35
CA GLU A 91 7.91 -14.75 -4.05
C GLU A 91 8.12 -13.93 -5.34
N ALA A 92 9.05 -14.34 -6.21
CA ALA A 92 9.30 -13.68 -7.49
C ALA A 92 8.08 -13.70 -8.42
N LEU A 93 7.32 -14.80 -8.47
CA LEU A 93 6.07 -14.85 -9.23
C LEU A 93 5.04 -13.84 -8.70
N ALA A 94 4.86 -13.79 -7.39
CA ALA A 94 3.98 -12.82 -6.76
C ALA A 94 4.46 -11.38 -7.01
N GLU A 95 5.77 -11.13 -6.99
CA GLU A 95 6.37 -9.83 -7.30
C GLU A 95 6.19 -9.37 -8.75
N ILE A 96 6.16 -10.30 -9.71
CA ILE A 96 6.04 -9.98 -11.13
C ILE A 96 4.58 -9.76 -11.54
N GLY A 97 3.67 -10.64 -11.12
CA GLY A 97 2.29 -10.64 -11.63
C GLY A 97 1.21 -10.87 -10.57
N GLY A 98 1.57 -10.77 -9.29
CA GLY A 98 0.62 -10.93 -8.19
C GLY A 98 -0.08 -12.30 -8.23
N PRO A 99 -1.33 -12.38 -7.74
CA PRO A 99 -2.13 -13.60 -7.80
C PRO A 99 -2.25 -14.24 -9.18
N GLY A 100 -2.25 -13.44 -10.27
CA GLY A 100 -2.37 -13.95 -11.64
C GLY A 100 -1.15 -14.73 -12.14
N ALA A 101 0.02 -14.54 -11.52
CA ALA A 101 1.22 -15.31 -11.84
C ALA A 101 1.27 -16.67 -11.14
N LEU A 102 0.48 -16.85 -10.07
CA LEU A 102 0.53 -18.04 -9.21
C LEU A 102 -0.29 -19.20 -9.77
N ASP A 103 0.16 -20.43 -9.51
CA ASP A 103 -0.62 -21.63 -9.82
C ASP A 103 -1.79 -21.80 -8.82
N PRO A 104 -2.88 -22.50 -9.20
CA PRO A 104 -4.03 -22.72 -8.31
C PRO A 104 -3.66 -23.33 -6.95
N ALA A 105 -2.69 -24.24 -6.93
CA ALA A 105 -2.22 -24.87 -5.69
C ALA A 105 -1.52 -23.87 -4.75
N ASP A 106 -0.73 -22.95 -5.30
CA ASP A 106 -0.07 -21.89 -4.53
C ASP A 106 -1.10 -20.89 -3.99
N LEU A 107 -2.08 -20.50 -4.81
CA LEU A 107 -3.18 -19.65 -4.36
C LEU A 107 -3.98 -20.31 -3.23
N ALA A 108 -4.27 -21.61 -3.34
CA ALA A 108 -4.96 -22.36 -2.29
C ALA A 108 -4.13 -22.42 -1.00
N ALA A 109 -2.80 -22.61 -1.10
CA ALA A 109 -1.90 -22.61 0.04
C ALA A 109 -1.83 -21.23 0.73
N VAL A 110 -1.71 -20.15 -0.05
CA VAL A 110 -1.72 -18.77 0.47
C VAL A 110 -3.05 -18.45 1.16
N ARG A 111 -4.19 -18.78 0.52
CA ARG A 111 -5.53 -18.60 1.12
C ARG A 111 -5.68 -19.40 2.42
N ARG A 112 -5.16 -20.64 2.47
CA ARG A 112 -5.17 -21.45 3.70
C ARG A 112 -4.33 -20.83 4.81
N LEU A 113 -3.09 -20.41 4.51
CA LEU A 113 -2.22 -19.76 5.48
C LEU A 113 -2.87 -18.49 6.02
N ARG A 114 -3.47 -17.69 5.14
CA ARG A 114 -4.18 -16.47 5.51
C ARG A 114 -5.35 -16.73 6.45
N ARG A 115 -6.18 -17.75 6.18
CA ARG A 115 -7.25 -18.17 7.10
C ARG A 115 -6.72 -18.58 8.47
N ILE A 116 -5.53 -19.19 8.54
CA ILE A 116 -4.89 -19.54 9.82
C ILE A 116 -4.44 -18.26 10.54
N LYS A 117 -3.74 -17.36 9.84
CA LYS A 117 -3.18 -16.13 10.40
C LYS A 117 -4.25 -15.16 10.90
N LEU A 118 -5.38 -15.06 10.19
CA LEU A 118 -6.53 -14.26 10.60
C LEU A 118 -7.07 -14.61 11.99
N ARG A 119 -6.95 -15.87 12.43
CA ARG A 119 -7.50 -16.31 13.74
C ARG A 119 -6.69 -15.84 14.94
N THR A 120 -5.45 -15.43 14.72
CA THR A 120 -4.50 -15.09 15.79
C THR A 120 -3.86 -13.73 15.55
N GLU A 121 -4.39 -12.94 14.63
CA GLU A 121 -3.83 -11.63 14.33
C GLU A 121 -4.11 -10.67 15.50
N VAL A 122 -3.07 -9.96 15.90
CA VAL A 122 -3.17 -8.82 16.82
C VAL A 122 -2.90 -7.57 15.97
N PRO A 123 -3.75 -6.53 16.05
CA PRO A 123 -3.51 -5.28 15.34
C PRO A 123 -2.13 -4.70 15.66
N GLU A 124 -1.43 -4.24 14.62
CA GLU A 124 -0.15 -3.56 14.72
C GLU A 124 -0.25 -2.17 14.07
N PRO A 125 0.55 -1.19 14.52
CA PRO A 125 0.60 0.14 13.92
C PRO A 125 0.88 0.13 12.41
N PHE A 126 0.13 0.94 11.67
CA PHE A 126 0.36 1.15 10.24
C PHE A 126 1.43 2.21 10.02
N ALA A 127 2.32 1.97 9.05
CA ALA A 127 3.14 3.03 8.48
C ALA A 127 2.28 3.86 7.50
N LEU A 128 1.86 5.05 7.93
CA LEU A 128 0.96 5.89 7.15
C LEU A 128 1.72 6.66 6.07
N CYS A 129 1.35 6.43 4.81
CA CYS A 129 1.77 7.27 3.68
C CYS A 129 0.69 7.30 2.60
N GLY A 130 -0.16 8.32 2.63
CA GLY A 130 -1.29 8.48 1.75
C GLY A 130 -2.50 9.00 2.51
N PHE A 131 -3.67 8.45 2.20
CA PHE A 131 -4.91 8.86 2.85
C PHE A 131 -5.83 7.67 3.06
N TRP A 132 -6.79 7.84 3.95
CA TRP A 132 -7.83 6.86 4.25
C TRP A 132 -9.14 7.55 4.63
N TYR A 133 -10.24 6.81 4.45
CA TYR A 133 -11.54 7.17 5.01
C TYR A 133 -11.80 6.39 6.30
N ALA A 134 -12.58 6.97 7.20
CA ALA A 134 -13.15 6.30 8.36
C ALA A 134 -14.68 6.47 8.34
N LEU A 135 -15.39 5.35 8.49
CA LEU A 135 -16.84 5.27 8.45
C LEU A 135 -17.37 4.58 9.72
N PRO A 136 -18.38 5.13 10.41
CA PRO A 136 -18.91 4.61 11.67
C PRO A 136 -19.86 3.43 11.42
N THR A 137 -19.38 2.40 10.74
CA THR A 137 -20.16 1.22 10.39
C THR A 137 -19.30 -0.03 10.46
N LEU A 138 -19.96 -1.15 10.77
CA LEU A 138 -19.40 -2.50 10.70
C LEU A 138 -19.95 -3.27 9.48
N ASP A 139 -20.86 -2.68 8.72
CA ASP A 139 -21.38 -3.26 7.48
C ASP A 139 -20.36 -3.10 6.34
N GLN A 140 -19.44 -4.06 6.27
CA GLN A 140 -18.42 -4.09 5.22
C GLN A 140 -19.03 -4.18 3.82
N SER A 141 -20.21 -4.81 3.66
CA SER A 141 -20.85 -4.92 2.35
C SER A 141 -21.34 -3.56 1.84
N ALA A 142 -21.93 -2.74 2.73
CA ALA A 142 -22.30 -1.38 2.41
C ALA A 142 -21.08 -0.49 2.10
N VAL A 143 -19.96 -0.70 2.79
CA VAL A 143 -18.69 -0.01 2.47
C VAL A 143 -18.17 -0.40 1.09
N LEU A 144 -18.15 -1.69 0.76
CA LEU A 144 -17.71 -2.15 -0.56
C LEU A 144 -18.58 -1.55 -1.68
N ASP A 145 -19.90 -1.57 -1.51
CA ASP A 145 -20.85 -0.96 -2.43
C ASP A 145 -20.63 0.56 -2.59
N ALA A 146 -20.48 1.29 -1.47
CA ALA A 146 -20.25 2.74 -1.51
C ALA A 146 -19.00 3.13 -2.30
N PHE A 147 -17.98 2.27 -2.34
CA PHE A 147 -16.74 2.48 -3.10
C PHE A 147 -16.70 1.76 -4.46
N GLY A 148 -17.78 1.10 -4.87
CA GLY A 148 -17.86 0.36 -6.13
C GLY A 148 -16.89 -0.83 -6.20
N LEU A 149 -16.52 -1.40 -5.05
CA LEU A 149 -15.53 -2.44 -4.91
C LEU A 149 -16.14 -3.83 -5.12
N GLY A 150 -15.36 -4.77 -5.66
CA GLY A 150 -15.76 -6.16 -5.80
C GLY A 150 -14.59 -7.13 -5.67
N ASP A 151 -14.85 -8.42 -5.85
CA ASP A 151 -13.84 -9.48 -5.73
C ASP A 151 -13.05 -9.39 -4.42
N ALA A 152 -13.76 -9.10 -3.34
CA ALA A 152 -13.18 -8.91 -2.01
C ALA A 152 -12.63 -10.24 -1.47
N GLU A 153 -11.32 -10.27 -1.25
CA GLU A 153 -10.62 -11.41 -0.65
C GLU A 153 -10.22 -11.06 0.79
N PRO A 154 -10.65 -11.83 1.81
CA PRO A 154 -10.24 -11.62 3.19
C PRO A 154 -8.72 -11.56 3.31
N VAL A 155 -8.22 -10.66 4.15
CA VAL A 155 -6.79 -10.41 4.46
C VAL A 155 -6.59 -10.04 5.92
N THR A 156 -5.40 -10.37 6.42
CA THR A 156 -4.92 -9.84 7.69
C THR A 156 -4.73 -8.33 7.57
N LEU A 157 -4.85 -7.59 8.69
CA LEU A 157 -4.50 -6.17 8.77
C LEU A 157 -3.08 -5.94 8.24
N ARG A 158 -2.13 -6.81 8.57
CA ARG A 158 -0.75 -6.75 8.07
C ARG A 158 -0.67 -6.86 6.54
N THR A 159 -1.35 -7.85 5.95
CA THR A 159 -1.40 -8.00 4.48
C THR A 159 -2.03 -6.76 3.84
N GLY A 160 -3.12 -6.24 4.41
CA GLY A 160 -3.82 -5.06 3.93
C GLY A 160 -2.97 -3.78 3.98
N ALA A 161 -2.30 -3.52 5.10
CA ALA A 161 -1.39 -2.40 5.28
C ALA A 161 -0.21 -2.46 4.30
N ALA A 162 0.39 -3.65 4.13
CA ALA A 162 1.49 -3.87 3.20
C ALA A 162 1.06 -3.64 1.74
N ALA A 163 -0.14 -4.09 1.38
CA ALA A 163 -0.72 -3.85 0.06
C ALA A 163 -0.91 -2.35 -0.22
N TRP A 164 -1.54 -1.63 0.72
CA TRP A 164 -1.75 -0.19 0.60
C TRP A 164 -0.42 0.58 0.49
N SER A 165 0.55 0.29 1.36
CA SER A 165 1.87 0.92 1.33
C SER A 165 2.59 0.66 0.00
N ARG A 166 2.60 -0.59 -0.47
CA ARG A 166 3.20 -0.95 -1.76
C ARG A 166 2.55 -0.19 -2.91
N ASP A 167 1.23 -0.19 -2.99
CA ASP A 167 0.50 0.38 -4.12
C ASP A 167 0.76 1.89 -4.23
N ARG A 168 0.99 2.57 -3.10
CA ARG A 168 1.38 3.99 -3.05
C ARG A 168 2.82 4.26 -3.46
N HIS A 169 3.73 3.33 -3.20
CA HIS A 169 5.16 3.49 -3.49
C HIS A 169 5.61 2.82 -4.81
N SER A 170 4.72 2.08 -5.46
CA SER A 170 4.95 1.44 -6.74
C SER A 170 5.18 2.48 -7.85
N ARG A 171 6.45 2.74 -8.17
CA ARG A 171 6.87 3.49 -9.36
C ARG A 171 6.99 2.55 -10.56
N THR A 172 5.88 2.03 -11.07
CA THR A 172 5.92 1.30 -12.35
C THR A 172 6.13 2.30 -13.49
N ARG A 173 7.09 2.00 -14.38
CA ARG A 173 7.45 2.83 -15.54
C ARG A 173 6.45 2.75 -16.70
N ASP A 174 5.51 1.81 -16.66
CA ASP A 174 4.50 1.64 -17.70
C ASP A 174 3.19 2.36 -17.35
N ALA A 175 2.64 3.02 -18.37
CA ALA A 175 1.82 4.22 -18.30
C ALA A 175 0.32 4.04 -17.95
N GLU A 176 -0.10 2.95 -17.32
CA GLU A 176 -1.46 2.82 -16.80
C GLU A 176 -1.42 2.29 -15.36
N CYS A 177 -1.82 3.14 -14.41
CA CYS A 177 -1.31 3.11 -13.05
C CYS A 177 -1.89 1.95 -12.19
N PRO A 178 -1.08 0.96 -11.77
CA PRO A 178 -1.52 -0.17 -10.93
C PRO A 178 -1.99 0.23 -9.51
N SER A 179 -1.64 1.44 -9.06
CA SER A 179 -1.91 1.95 -7.71
C SER A 179 -3.39 2.20 -7.37
N SER A 180 -4.30 1.93 -8.31
CA SER A 180 -5.76 2.01 -8.08
C SER A 180 -6.50 0.77 -8.51
N ALA A 181 -5.79 -0.34 -8.73
CA ALA A 181 -6.43 -1.62 -9.02
C ALA A 181 -7.13 -2.20 -7.79
N ARG A 182 -6.63 -1.96 -6.58
CA ARG A 182 -7.22 -2.48 -5.35
C ARG A 182 -7.31 -1.44 -4.24
N VAL A 183 -8.20 -1.71 -3.30
CA VAL A 183 -8.43 -0.96 -2.07
C VAL A 183 -8.40 -1.94 -0.91
N PHE A 184 -7.77 -1.54 0.20
CA PHE A 184 -7.86 -2.26 1.45
C PHE A 184 -8.99 -1.68 2.30
N VAL A 185 -9.95 -2.53 2.68
CA VAL A 185 -11.00 -2.20 3.65
C VAL A 185 -10.69 -2.96 4.93
N SER A 186 -10.55 -2.26 6.05
CA SER A 186 -10.21 -2.87 7.33
C SER A 186 -11.33 -3.78 7.84
N PRO A 187 -11.06 -4.65 8.82
CA PRO A 187 -12.12 -5.12 9.71
C PRO A 187 -12.75 -3.92 10.45
N GLY A 188 -13.81 -4.15 11.20
CA GLY A 188 -14.28 -3.18 12.18
C GLY A 188 -13.23 -2.97 13.27
N LEU A 189 -12.77 -1.75 13.44
CA LEU A 189 -11.78 -1.32 14.44
C LEU A 189 -12.47 -0.33 15.38
N ASP A 190 -12.67 -0.69 16.65
CA ASP A 190 -13.33 0.17 17.66
C ASP A 190 -14.64 0.82 17.16
N GLY A 191 -15.43 0.07 16.38
CA GLY A 191 -16.71 0.53 15.80
C GLY A 191 -16.61 1.19 14.41
N TRP A 192 -15.41 1.33 13.85
CA TRP A 192 -15.15 2.01 12.58
C TRP A 192 -14.62 1.05 11.51
N THR A 193 -15.05 1.25 10.26
CA THR A 193 -14.40 0.63 9.10
C THR A 193 -13.54 1.69 8.39
N LEU A 194 -12.28 1.34 8.16
CA LEU A 194 -11.30 2.19 7.49
C LEU A 194 -11.12 1.73 6.04
N VAL A 195 -11.00 2.68 5.12
CA VAL A 195 -10.83 2.41 3.68
C VAL A 195 -9.56 3.08 3.17
N PHE A 196 -8.60 2.28 2.72
CA PHE A 196 -7.27 2.70 2.27
C PHE A 196 -7.11 2.49 0.75
N GLY A 197 -7.09 3.58 -0.01
CA GLY A 197 -6.99 3.56 -1.47
C GLY A 197 -7.91 4.58 -2.14
N HIS A 198 -7.83 4.69 -3.47
CA HIS A 198 -8.75 5.52 -4.25
C HIS A 198 -9.92 4.66 -4.73
N SER A 199 -11.14 5.21 -4.75
CA SER A 199 -12.16 4.67 -5.65
C SER A 199 -11.79 5.01 -7.11
N SER A 200 -12.31 4.26 -8.07
CA SER A 200 -12.09 4.54 -9.50
C SER A 200 -12.71 5.87 -9.94
N ASP A 201 -13.73 6.36 -9.24
CA ASP A 201 -14.43 7.60 -9.58
C ASP A 201 -13.71 8.83 -9.02
N ASP A 202 -13.13 8.76 -7.81
CA ASP A 202 -12.32 9.85 -7.24
C ASP A 202 -11.07 10.12 -8.11
N ARG A 203 -10.52 9.08 -8.75
CA ARG A 203 -9.25 9.19 -9.50
C ARG A 203 -9.40 9.82 -10.88
N ARG A 204 -10.60 9.81 -11.51
CA ARG A 204 -10.80 10.56 -12.78
C ARG A 204 -10.59 12.06 -12.60
N HIS A 205 -10.64 12.53 -11.36
CA HIS A 205 -10.55 13.95 -11.00
C HIS A 205 -9.29 14.32 -10.19
N ILE A 206 -8.53 13.34 -9.67
CA ILE A 206 -7.28 13.55 -8.91
C ILE A 206 -6.08 13.01 -9.70
N ARG A 207 -5.44 13.85 -10.53
CA ARG A 207 -4.05 13.59 -10.96
C ARG A 207 -3.11 14.02 -9.84
N TRP A 208 -2.75 13.09 -8.96
CA TRP A 208 -1.60 13.27 -8.07
C TRP A 208 -0.32 12.97 -8.86
N ASP A 209 0.03 13.85 -9.81
CA ASP A 209 1.32 13.76 -10.46
C ASP A 209 2.38 14.22 -9.47
N ALA A 210 3.39 13.36 -9.25
CA ALA A 210 4.52 13.54 -8.33
C ALA A 210 5.51 14.63 -8.83
N GLY A 211 4.97 15.80 -9.18
CA GLY A 211 5.68 16.94 -9.73
C GLY A 211 4.80 18.19 -9.96
N CYS A 212 3.49 18.16 -9.69
CA CYS A 212 2.63 19.31 -9.96
C CYS A 212 2.59 20.29 -8.78
N GLY A 213 3.56 21.21 -8.77
CA GLY A 213 3.37 22.52 -8.17
C GLY A 213 2.46 23.37 -9.05
N ALA A 214 1.14 23.17 -8.99
CA ALA A 214 0.10 24.13 -9.38
C ALA A 214 -1.30 23.49 -9.25
N GLY A 215 -2.14 24.02 -8.34
CA GLY A 215 -3.59 23.79 -8.33
C GLY A 215 -4.11 22.64 -7.45
N CYS A 216 -4.17 22.83 -6.13
CA CYS A 216 -4.79 21.90 -5.18
C CYS A 216 -6.35 21.95 -5.15
N GLY A 217 -6.98 22.81 -5.94
CA GLY A 217 -8.43 23.05 -5.96
C GLY A 217 -9.31 21.81 -6.21
N PRO A 218 -9.01 20.93 -7.20
CA PRO A 218 -9.85 19.77 -7.49
C PRO A 218 -9.92 18.79 -6.30
N VAL A 219 -8.80 18.59 -5.59
CA VAL A 219 -8.71 17.61 -4.50
C VAL A 219 -9.64 17.99 -3.35
N ARG A 220 -9.68 19.27 -2.97
CA ARG A 220 -10.56 19.78 -1.91
C ARG A 220 -12.02 19.51 -2.23
N GLU A 221 -12.47 19.88 -3.43
CA GLU A 221 -13.87 19.73 -3.83
C GLU A 221 -14.29 18.25 -3.88
N ILE A 222 -13.45 17.39 -4.44
CA ILE A 222 -13.71 15.95 -4.53
C ILE A 222 -13.80 15.32 -3.14
N VAL A 223 -12.84 15.61 -2.27
CA VAL A 223 -12.83 15.06 -0.90
C VAL A 223 -14.05 15.55 -0.12
N ARG A 224 -14.41 16.84 -0.22
CA ARG A 224 -15.61 17.36 0.46
C ARG A 224 -16.88 16.71 -0.07
N ALA A 225 -17.06 16.62 -1.38
CA ALA A 225 -18.21 15.96 -1.99
C ALA A 225 -18.31 14.49 -1.59
N ARG A 226 -17.17 13.79 -1.57
CA ARG A 226 -17.10 12.38 -1.18
C ARG A 226 -17.42 12.18 0.30
N CYS A 227 -16.85 12.99 1.19
CA CYS A 227 -17.19 12.95 2.62
C CYS A 227 -18.66 13.28 2.87
N SER A 228 -19.22 14.26 2.16
CA SER A 228 -20.65 14.59 2.23
C SER A 228 -21.53 13.40 1.85
N ALA A 229 -21.31 12.78 0.68
CA ALA A 229 -22.09 11.64 0.23
C ALA A 229 -21.95 10.40 1.14
N LEU A 230 -20.73 10.13 1.63
CA LEU A 230 -20.50 9.04 2.59
C LEU A 230 -21.14 9.35 3.95
N GLY A 231 -21.06 10.60 4.41
CA GLY A 231 -21.67 11.02 5.66
C GLY A 231 -23.20 10.98 5.61
N GLU A 232 -23.82 11.30 4.47
CA GLU A 232 -25.26 11.12 4.25
C GLU A 232 -25.65 9.64 4.39
N ARG A 233 -24.86 8.74 3.80
CA ARG A 233 -25.13 7.29 3.81
C ARG A 233 -24.88 6.63 5.16
N PHE A 234 -23.82 7.03 5.87
CA PHE A 234 -23.33 6.36 7.08
C PHE A 234 -23.53 7.20 8.36
N GLY A 235 -24.19 8.35 8.27
CA GLY A 235 -24.40 9.29 9.37
C GLY A 235 -23.19 10.19 9.67
N ALA A 236 -21.97 9.73 9.38
CA ALA A 236 -20.77 10.55 9.37
C ALA A 236 -19.69 9.92 8.47
N ALA A 237 -18.74 10.73 8.03
CA ALA A 237 -17.57 10.24 7.32
C ALA A 237 -16.38 11.16 7.59
N GLN A 238 -15.21 10.57 7.81
CA GLN A 238 -13.97 11.32 7.89
C GLN A 238 -13.00 10.86 6.83
N TRP A 239 -12.18 11.79 6.37
CA TRP A 239 -11.05 11.53 5.51
C TRP A 239 -9.81 12.15 6.13
N TYR A 240 -8.70 11.43 6.04
CA TYR A 240 -7.43 11.80 6.64
C TYR A 240 -6.30 11.59 5.65
N GLY A 241 -5.37 12.54 5.57
CA GLY A 241 -4.20 12.49 4.70
C GLY A 241 -2.92 12.73 5.49
N GLU A 242 -1.90 11.92 5.22
CA GLU A 242 -0.62 11.91 5.92
C GLU A 242 0.51 11.50 4.96
N SER A 243 1.61 12.26 4.94
CA SER A 243 2.81 11.89 4.17
C SER A 243 3.87 11.24 5.05
N CYS A 244 4.53 10.22 4.51
CA CYS A 244 5.73 9.67 5.11
C CYS A 244 6.90 10.64 4.94
N GLY A 245 7.47 11.11 6.06
CA GLY A 245 8.67 11.96 6.08
C GLY A 245 8.47 13.40 5.62
N GLY A 246 7.23 13.82 5.32
CA GLY A 246 6.89 15.16 4.86
C GLY A 246 6.06 15.97 5.84
N ALA A 247 5.87 17.25 5.51
CA ALA A 247 5.02 18.17 6.28
C ALA A 247 3.52 18.02 5.93
N TRP A 248 3.16 17.25 4.90
CA TRP A 248 1.77 17.15 4.45
C TRP A 248 0.91 16.37 5.43
N THR A 249 -0.14 17.03 5.91
CA THR A 249 -1.25 16.50 6.70
C THR A 249 -2.54 17.19 6.27
N ALA A 250 -3.65 16.46 6.23
CA ALA A 250 -4.96 16.97 5.86
C ALA A 250 -6.09 16.17 6.51
N TRP A 251 -7.26 16.77 6.67
CA TRP A 251 -8.48 16.08 7.11
C TRP A 251 -9.75 16.74 6.57
N CYS A 252 -10.79 15.92 6.42
CA CYS A 252 -12.14 16.36 6.12
C CYS A 252 -13.12 15.64 7.02
N ILE A 253 -14.04 16.38 7.65
CA ILE A 253 -15.01 15.86 8.63
C ILE A 253 -16.40 16.18 8.11
N ALA A 254 -17.22 15.15 7.91
CA ALA A 254 -18.62 15.27 7.58
C ALA A 254 -19.52 14.67 8.67
N GLN A 255 -20.62 15.36 8.96
CA GLN A 255 -21.70 14.94 9.84
C GLN A 255 -22.99 14.96 9.01
N GLY A 256 -23.59 13.79 8.78
CA GLY A 256 -24.58 13.64 7.72
C GLY A 256 -24.02 14.10 6.37
N ALA A 257 -24.83 14.80 5.58
CA ALA A 257 -24.41 15.38 4.32
C ALA A 257 -23.52 16.63 4.47
N GLU A 258 -23.35 17.19 5.67
CA GLU A 258 -22.65 18.46 5.87
C GLU A 258 -21.16 18.25 6.16
N VAL A 259 -20.29 18.92 5.38
CA VAL A 259 -18.85 18.98 5.68
C VAL A 259 -18.56 20.13 6.64
N VAL A 260 -18.44 19.79 7.92
CA VAL A 260 -18.23 20.74 9.02
C VAL A 260 -16.79 21.23 9.12
N ARG A 261 -15.81 20.51 8.57
CA ARG A 261 -14.41 20.92 8.55
C ARG A 261 -13.66 20.33 7.36
N TYR A 262 -12.84 21.16 6.70
CA TYR A 262 -11.82 20.70 5.76
C TYR A 262 -10.54 21.47 6.04
N TYR A 263 -9.43 20.74 6.18
CA TYR A 263 -8.11 21.30 6.38
C TYR A 263 -7.11 20.57 5.50
N ASP A 264 -6.29 21.31 4.78
CA ASP A 264 -5.07 20.82 4.13
C ASP A 264 -3.95 21.81 4.44
N VAL A 265 -2.79 21.32 4.88
CA VAL A 265 -1.70 22.20 5.30
C VAL A 265 -1.20 23.12 4.17
N PHE A 266 -1.20 22.69 2.92
CA PHE A 266 -0.76 23.52 1.79
C PHE A 266 -1.81 24.54 1.39
N ASP A 267 -3.10 24.21 1.50
CA ASP A 267 -4.17 25.19 1.32
C ASP A 267 -4.14 26.24 2.44
N ALA A 268 -3.90 25.82 3.68
CA ALA A 268 -3.80 26.71 4.83
C ALA A 268 -2.62 27.68 4.73
N VAL A 269 -1.43 27.22 4.28
CA VAL A 269 -0.29 28.10 3.98
C VAL A 269 -0.64 29.18 2.95
N ARG A 270 -1.57 28.90 2.04
CA ARG A 270 -2.05 29.85 1.02
C ARG A 270 -3.21 30.73 1.51
N GLY A 271 -3.59 30.65 2.78
CA GLY A 271 -4.71 31.39 3.35
C GLY A 271 -6.09 30.86 2.94
N ALA A 272 -6.18 29.63 2.43
CA ALA A 272 -7.43 29.01 1.99
C ALA A 272 -8.08 28.12 3.08
N ASP A 273 -7.55 28.13 4.31
CA ASP A 273 -8.18 27.51 5.47
C ASP A 273 -9.42 28.32 5.86
N GLN A 274 -10.60 27.70 5.80
CA GLN A 274 -11.89 28.37 6.01
C GLN A 274 -12.67 27.70 7.14
N GLY A 275 -13.32 28.54 7.94
CA GLY A 275 -14.17 28.12 9.05
C GLY A 275 -13.40 27.95 10.37
N PRO A 276 -14.13 27.84 11.49
CA PRO A 276 -13.51 27.61 12.80
C PRO A 276 -12.84 26.23 12.85
N ALA A 277 -11.78 26.12 13.67
CA ALA A 277 -11.17 24.84 13.98
C ALA A 277 -12.19 23.91 14.64
N HIS A 278 -12.17 22.63 14.25
CA HIS A 278 -13.03 21.62 14.86
C HIS A 278 -12.56 21.30 16.28
N GLY A 279 -13.45 20.88 17.17
CA GLY A 279 -13.09 20.54 18.56
C GLY A 279 -12.00 19.47 18.69
N ALA A 280 -11.86 18.62 17.68
CA ALA A 280 -10.79 17.63 17.57
C ALA A 280 -9.39 18.24 17.36
N GLU A 281 -9.29 19.51 16.97
CA GLU A 281 -8.03 20.24 16.79
C GLU A 281 -7.59 20.95 18.08
N TYR A 282 -8.50 21.15 19.06
CA TYR A 282 -8.22 21.94 20.26
C TYR A 282 -7.09 21.36 21.13
N GLY A 283 -6.21 22.25 21.60
CA GLY A 283 -4.99 21.89 22.34
C GLY A 283 -3.81 21.50 21.45
N TYR A 284 -3.97 21.55 20.13
CA TYR A 284 -2.88 21.37 19.15
C TYR A 284 -2.69 22.62 18.31
N ARG A 285 -1.45 22.81 17.87
CA ARG A 285 -1.08 23.91 16.97
C ARG A 285 -1.30 23.49 15.52
N PRO A 286 -1.97 24.28 14.66
CA PRO A 286 -2.09 23.99 13.24
C PRO A 286 -0.72 23.77 12.58
N ALA A 287 -0.65 22.86 11.61
CA ALA A 287 0.62 22.46 11.00
C ALA A 287 1.25 23.54 10.10
N HIS A 288 0.44 24.46 9.55
CA HIS A 288 0.90 25.53 8.67
C HIS A 288 1.54 26.71 9.43
N GLU A 289 1.20 26.88 10.70
CA GLU A 289 1.82 27.92 11.53
C GLU A 289 3.29 27.57 11.80
N PRO A 290 4.17 28.54 12.10
CA PRO A 290 5.50 28.26 12.60
C PRO A 290 5.44 27.80 14.07
N PRO A 291 6.40 26.97 14.54
CA PRO A 291 6.54 26.73 15.97
C PRO A 291 6.86 28.05 16.68
N GLY A 292 6.17 28.34 17.79
CA GLY A 292 6.44 29.54 18.59
C GLY A 292 7.87 29.56 19.13
N ARG A 293 8.44 30.75 19.35
CA ARG A 293 9.71 30.91 20.07
C ARG A 293 9.44 30.83 21.59
N GLY A 294 10.02 29.85 22.28
CA GLY A 294 9.89 29.66 23.74
C GLY A 294 9.11 28.40 24.16
N GLU A 295 8.93 28.18 25.47
CA GLU A 295 8.37 26.96 26.11
C GLU A 295 6.90 26.62 25.77
N LEU A 296 6.24 27.34 24.87
CA LEU A 296 4.93 26.95 24.32
C LEU A 296 5.12 25.89 23.22
N ARG A 297 5.59 24.70 23.63
CA ARG A 297 5.66 23.47 22.83
C ARG A 297 4.25 22.91 22.57
N GLY A 298 3.44 23.61 21.79
CA GLY A 298 2.20 23.03 21.27
C GLY A 298 2.53 21.87 20.33
N ARG A 299 2.08 20.65 20.64
CA ARG A 299 2.16 19.53 19.69
C ARG A 299 1.47 19.93 18.40
N THR A 300 2.09 19.61 17.26
CA THR A 300 1.51 19.94 15.95
C THR A 300 0.28 19.05 15.71
N CYS A 301 -0.82 19.65 15.26
CA CYS A 301 -2.02 18.93 14.87
C CYS A 301 -1.74 18.16 13.57
N ARG A 302 -1.92 16.83 13.62
CA ARG A 302 -1.77 15.94 12.46
C ARG A 302 -3.06 15.14 12.27
N ALA A 303 -3.23 14.58 11.07
CA ALA A 303 -4.39 13.78 10.74
C ALA A 303 -4.59 12.61 11.72
N THR A 304 -3.49 11.99 12.19
CA THR A 304 -3.52 10.92 13.21
C THR A 304 -4.12 11.38 14.54
N VAL A 305 -3.83 12.61 14.98
CA VAL A 305 -4.39 13.19 16.21
C VAL A 305 -5.90 13.40 16.07
N VAL A 306 -6.34 13.93 14.92
CA VAL A 306 -7.76 14.14 14.64
C VAL A 306 -8.48 12.79 14.50
N ALA A 307 -7.86 11.81 13.86
CA ALA A 307 -8.38 10.45 13.73
C ALA A 307 -8.53 9.77 15.10
N ALA A 308 -7.53 9.86 15.98
CA ALA A 308 -7.61 9.30 17.34
C ALA A 308 -8.76 9.87 18.19
N ARG A 309 -9.21 11.09 17.88
CA ARG A 309 -10.29 11.78 18.61
C ARG A 309 -11.68 11.55 18.03
N LEU A 310 -11.78 11.31 16.72
CA LEU A 310 -13.07 11.24 16.02
C LEU A 310 -13.40 9.85 15.47
N SER A 311 -12.40 8.99 15.32
CA SER A 311 -12.54 7.63 14.79
C SER A 311 -11.42 6.73 15.34
N VAL A 312 -10.50 6.29 14.47
CA VAL A 312 -9.39 5.39 14.79
C VAL A 312 -8.11 5.92 14.16
N ASP A 313 -7.04 6.03 14.94
CA ASP A 313 -5.68 6.30 14.44
C ASP A 313 -4.97 4.99 14.09
N PRO A 314 -4.75 4.68 12.79
CA PRO A 314 -4.13 3.43 12.38
C PRO A 314 -2.68 3.28 12.85
N SER A 315 -2.00 4.39 13.20
CA SER A 315 -0.64 4.36 13.73
C SER A 315 -0.57 4.00 15.22
N SER A 316 -1.72 3.85 15.88
CA SER A 316 -1.82 3.51 17.31
C SER A 316 -2.50 2.16 17.58
N LEU A 317 -2.84 1.40 16.53
CA LEU A 317 -3.43 0.07 16.65
C LEU A 317 -2.57 -0.84 17.52
N GLY A 318 -3.23 -1.67 18.33
CA GLY A 318 -2.55 -2.59 19.22
C GLY A 318 -3.48 -3.63 19.82
N ALA A 319 -2.96 -4.37 20.80
CA ALA A 319 -3.69 -5.46 21.47
C ALA A 319 -4.99 -5.02 22.20
N ARG A 320 -5.17 -3.71 22.42
CA ARG A 320 -6.40 -3.14 23.01
C ARG A 320 -7.44 -2.69 21.99
N THR A 321 -7.10 -2.67 20.70
CA THR A 321 -8.04 -2.34 19.64
C THR A 321 -9.05 -3.47 19.48
N THR A 322 -10.32 -3.14 19.55
CA THR A 322 -11.41 -4.10 19.32
C THR A 322 -11.51 -4.38 17.83
N VAL A 323 -11.46 -5.65 17.44
CA VAL A 323 -11.54 -6.09 16.04
C VAL A 323 -12.81 -6.91 15.81
N THR A 324 -13.60 -6.53 14.80
CA THR A 324 -14.80 -7.26 14.37
C THR A 324 -14.68 -7.67 12.90
N GLY A 325 -14.83 -8.95 12.62
CA GLY A 325 -14.69 -9.50 11.27
C GLY A 325 -13.25 -9.53 10.77
N SER A 326 -13.06 -9.52 9.46
CA SER A 326 -11.75 -9.52 8.80
C SER A 326 -11.65 -8.39 7.79
N GLY A 327 -10.44 -7.86 7.58
CA GLY A 327 -10.19 -6.95 6.48
C GLY A 327 -10.27 -7.65 5.12
N VAL A 328 -10.43 -6.88 4.05
CA VAL A 328 -10.48 -7.38 2.68
C VAL A 328 -9.62 -6.53 1.75
N LEU A 329 -8.96 -7.18 0.80
CA LEU A 329 -8.48 -6.52 -0.42
C LEU A 329 -9.56 -6.70 -1.47
N ALA A 330 -10.11 -5.59 -1.94
CA ALA A 330 -11.14 -5.58 -2.97
C ALA A 330 -10.64 -4.82 -4.20
N LEU A 331 -11.09 -5.25 -5.37
CA LEU A 331 -10.75 -4.63 -6.64
C LEU A 331 -11.68 -3.46 -6.93
N THR A 332 -11.09 -2.39 -7.46
CA THR A 332 -11.86 -1.33 -8.10
C THR A 332 -12.36 -1.81 -9.48
N PRO A 333 -13.28 -1.09 -10.14
CA PRO A 333 -13.64 -1.37 -11.53
C PRO A 333 -12.43 -1.48 -12.47
N TYR A 334 -11.38 -0.68 -12.25
CA TYR A 334 -10.12 -0.80 -12.98
C TYR A 334 -9.41 -2.13 -12.68
N GLY A 335 -9.27 -2.49 -11.40
CA GLY A 335 -8.66 -3.76 -11.01
C GLY A 335 -9.43 -4.99 -11.50
N ARG A 336 -10.76 -4.94 -11.56
CA ARG A 336 -11.55 -6.05 -12.14
C ARG A 336 -11.29 -6.24 -13.63
N ARG A 337 -11.00 -5.15 -14.35
CA ARG A 337 -10.70 -5.18 -15.77
C ARG A 337 -9.27 -5.62 -16.08
N TYR A 338 -8.30 -5.20 -15.28
CA TYR A 338 -6.88 -5.38 -15.57
C TYR A 338 -6.13 -6.31 -14.61
N GLY A 339 -6.82 -6.82 -13.59
CA GLY A 339 -6.29 -7.76 -12.60
C GLY A 339 -5.70 -7.11 -11.35
N HIS A 340 -5.22 -7.97 -10.44
CA HIS A 340 -4.56 -7.54 -9.22
C HIS A 340 -3.19 -6.92 -9.52
N PRO A 341 -2.79 -5.87 -8.80
CA PRO A 341 -1.45 -5.32 -8.93
C PRO A 341 -0.41 -6.32 -8.41
N PRO A 342 0.81 -6.28 -8.98
CA PRO A 342 1.87 -7.19 -8.59
C PRO A 342 2.38 -6.94 -7.16
N GLY A 343 2.84 -7.99 -6.51
CA GLY A 343 3.58 -7.93 -5.25
C GLY A 343 3.43 -9.12 -4.34
N ALA A 344 4.54 -9.58 -3.79
CA ALA A 344 4.52 -10.48 -2.65
C ALA A 344 4.03 -9.68 -1.44
N LEU A 345 2.89 -10.09 -0.90
CA LEU A 345 2.34 -9.52 0.32
C LEU A 345 2.65 -10.47 1.47
N PRO A 346 3.04 -9.94 2.64
CA PRO A 346 3.16 -10.76 3.85
C PRO A 346 1.79 -11.37 4.17
N VAL A 347 1.79 -12.61 4.67
CA VAL A 347 0.59 -13.35 5.10
C VAL A 347 0.50 -13.40 6.62
#